data_AF-A0A9X6N6V5-F1
#
_entry.id   AF-A0A9X6N6V5-F1
#
_cell.length_a   1.000
_cell.length_b   1.000
_cell.length_c   1.000
_cell.angle_alpha   90.00
_cell.angle_beta   90.00
_cell.angle_gamma   90.00
#
_symmetry.space_group_name_H-M   'P 1'
#
loop_
_entity.id
_entity.type
_entity.pdbx_description
1 polymer ?
#
loop_
_entity_poly.entity_id
_entity_poly.type
_entity_poly.pdbx_seq_one_letter_code
_entity_poly.pdbx_strand_id
1 'polypeptide(L)' 'MKTLKEIGFLQTGMTLVDYKGNEGTITGITYIEGFCYGVEFDNEKDRMQMWDWTRLRDDVYVKDGTYTG' A
#
# COMPACT_ATOMS: atom_id res chain seq x y z
N MET A 1 -8.28 -10.90 -6.75
CA MET A 1 -7.44 -9.99 -5.95
C MET A 1 -6.63 -10.85 -4.99
N LYS A 2 -5.34 -10.54 -4.80
CA LYS A 2 -4.50 -11.18 -3.78
C LYS A 2 -4.38 -10.25 -2.59
N THR A 3 -4.17 -10.79 -1.40
CA THR A 3 -3.85 -9.95 -0.24
C THR A 3 -2.49 -9.28 -0.47
N LEU A 4 -2.30 -8.07 0.06
CA LEU A 4 -1.02 -7.39 -0.05
C LEU A 4 0.11 -8.17 0.64
N LYS A 5 -0.20 -8.93 1.70
CA LYS A 5 0.76 -9.84 2.34
C LYS A 5 1.26 -10.94 1.41
N GLU A 6 0.38 -11.53 0.59
CA GLU A 6 0.77 -12.51 -0.42
C GLU A 6 1.61 -11.90 -1.55
N ILE A 7 1.38 -10.62 -1.87
CA ILE A 7 2.20 -9.90 -2.84
C ILE A 7 3.59 -9.59 -2.27
N GLY A 8 3.66 -9.15 -1.01
CA GLY A 8 4.92 -9.02 -0.25
C GLY A 8 5.77 -7.78 -0.59
N PHE A 9 5.25 -6.84 -1.39
CA PHE A 9 5.91 -5.57 -1.68
C PHE A 9 4.91 -4.46 -2.02
N LEU A 10 5.40 -3.23 -2.06
CA LEU A 10 4.66 -2.03 -2.47
C LEU A 10 5.33 -1.43 -3.71
N GLN A 11 4.52 -0.83 -4.57
CA GLN A 11 4.98 -0.12 -5.76
C GLN A 11 4.03 1.04 -6.07
N THR A 12 4.57 2.18 -6.49
CA THR A 12 3.77 3.29 -7.02
C THR A 12 2.92 2.82 -8.19
N GLY A 13 1.65 3.21 -8.20
CA GLY A 13 0.64 2.76 -9.17
C GLY A 13 -0.19 1.56 -8.71
N MET A 14 0.19 0.87 -7.63
CA MET A 14 -0.68 -0.17 -7.06
C MET A 14 -1.94 0.43 -6.45
N THR A 15 -3.10 -0.10 -6.80
CA THR A 15 -4.37 0.21 -6.14
C THR A 15 -4.64 -0.83 -5.05
N LEU A 16 -4.66 -0.36 -3.80
CA LEU A 16 -5.01 -1.15 -2.63
C LEU A 16 -6.48 -0.96 -2.28
N VAL A 17 -7.08 -2.00 -1.70
CA VAL A 17 -8.45 -1.98 -1.18
C VAL A 17 -8.41 -2.36 0.29
N ASP A 18 -8.94 -1.49 1.15
CA ASP A 18 -9.01 -1.73 2.59
C ASP A 18 -10.16 -2.66 2.99
N TYR A 19 -10.24 -2.99 4.28
CA TYR A 19 -11.29 -3.85 4.85
C TYR A 19 -12.72 -3.27 4.73
N LYS A 20 -12.85 -1.97 4.43
CA LYS A 20 -14.14 -1.29 4.20
C LYS A 20 -14.48 -1.21 2.71
N GLY A 21 -13.60 -1.66 1.83
CA GLY A 21 -13.78 -1.55 0.38
C GLY A 21 -13.34 -0.20 -0.20
N ASN A 22 -12.66 0.66 0.57
CA ASN A 22 -12.11 1.90 0.05
C ASN A 22 -10.88 1.60 -0.81
N GLU A 23 -10.79 2.26 -1.95
CA GLU A 23 -9.67 2.12 -2.89
C GLU A 23 -8.74 3.31 -2.78
N GLY A 24 -7.43 3.05 -2.79
CA GLY A 24 -6.39 4.07 -2.86
C GLY A 24 -5.23 3.61 -3.72
N THR A 25 -4.79 4.46 -4.64
CA THR A 25 -3.63 4.20 -5.49
C THR A 25 -2.38 4.79 -4.88
N ILE A 26 -1.33 3.99 -4.74
CA ILE A 26 -0.04 4.44 -4.20
C ILE A 26 0.58 5.46 -5.16
N THR A 27 0.82 6.67 -4.69
CA THR A 27 1.45 7.75 -5.48
C THR A 27 2.92 7.99 -5.09
N GLY A 28 3.31 7.57 -3.89
CA GLY A 28 4.67 7.77 -3.37
C GLY A 28 5.03 6.73 -2.32
N ILE A 29 6.30 6.35 -2.29
CA ILE A 29 6.89 5.45 -1.30
C ILE A 29 8.23 6.03 -0.85
N THR A 30 8.37 6.25 0.45
CA THR A 30 9.62 6.74 1.05
C THR A 30 10.09 5.73 2.09
N TYR A 31 11.33 5.24 1.98
CA TYR A 31 11.93 4.44 3.05
C TYR A 31 12.42 5.37 4.16
N ILE A 32 11.96 5.13 5.39
CA ILE A 32 12.38 5.88 6.58
C ILE A 32 13.31 4.98 7.38
N GLU A 33 14.60 5.29 7.36
CA GLU A 33 15.64 4.50 8.03
C GLU A 33 15.32 4.30 9.52
N GLY A 34 15.39 3.04 9.98
CA GLY A 34 15.11 2.66 11.36
C GLY A 34 13.63 2.59 11.75
N PHE A 35 12.70 2.85 10.83
CA PHE A 35 11.25 2.78 11.09
C PHE A 35 10.53 1.83 10.14
N CYS A 36 10.06 2.33 8.99
CA CYS A 36 9.24 1.58 8.06
C CYS A 36 9.13 2.34 6.72
N TYR A 37 8.22 1.95 5.85
CA TYR A 37 7.90 2.72 4.65
C TYR A 37 6.84 3.78 4.97
N GLY A 38 7.01 4.99 4.47
CA GLY A 38 5.94 5.97 4.33
C GLY A 38 5.28 5.78 2.96
N VAL A 39 3.96 5.67 2.92
CA VAL A 39 3.18 5.41 1.71
C VAL A 39 2.14 6.50 1.53
N GLU A 40 2.10 7.09 0.35
CA GLU A 40 1.13 8.14 -0.02
C GLU A 40 0.07 7.55 -0.95
N PHE A 41 -1.18 7.97 -0.76
CA PHE A 41 -2.31 7.55 -1.59
C PHE A 41 -2.98 8.74 -2.26
N ASP A 42 -3.48 8.53 -3.48
CA ASP A 42 -4.20 9.54 -4.27
C ASP A 42 -5.48 10.07 -3.60
N ASN A 43 -6.12 9.22 -2.79
CA ASN A 43 -7.34 9.52 -2.05
C ASN A 43 -7.06 10.22 -0.69
N GLU A 44 -5.80 10.31 -0.26
CA GLU A 44 -5.36 10.93 0.99
C GLU A 44 -4.10 11.79 0.80
N LYS A 45 -4.17 12.74 -0.14
CA LYS A 45 -3.01 13.53 -0.61
C LYS A 45 -2.24 14.31 0.48
N ASP A 46 -2.90 14.64 1.59
CA ASP A 46 -2.28 15.40 2.69
C ASP A 46 -1.74 14.50 3.81
N ARG A 47 -1.72 13.17 3.61
CA ARG A 47 -1.29 12.21 4.63
C ARG A 47 -0.38 11.15 4.06
N MET A 48 0.77 11.00 4.70
CA MET A 48 1.63 9.83 4.54
C MET A 48 1.24 8.77 5.57
N GLN A 49 0.92 7.57 5.09
CA GLN A 49 0.60 6.42 5.92
C GLN A 49 1.86 5.65 6.26
N MET A 50 2.12 5.44 7.55
CA MET A 50 3.24 4.62 8.02
C MET A 50 2.89 3.14 7.81
N TRP A 51 3.68 2.46 6.98
CA TRP A 51 3.44 1.10 6.57
C TRP A 51 4.37 0.11 7.26
N ASP A 52 3.80 -0.64 8.22
CA ASP A 52 4.48 -1.69 8.96
C ASP A 52 3.92 -3.05 8.55
N TRP A 53 4.76 -3.86 7.88
CA TRP A 53 4.40 -5.20 7.43
C TRP A 53 4.00 -6.16 8.57
N THR A 54 4.52 -5.95 9.78
CA THR A 54 4.17 -6.77 10.95
C THR A 54 2.78 -6.45 11.50
N ARG A 55 2.27 -5.23 11.23
CA ARG A 55 0.96 -4.73 11.68
C ARG A 55 -0.06 -4.64 10.55
N LEU A 56 0.35 -4.94 9.32
CA LEU A 56 -0.53 -5.00 8.16
C LEU A 56 -1.67 -5.99 8.44
N ARG A 57 -2.91 -5.59 8.15
CA ARG A 57 -4.07 -6.47 8.27
C ARG A 57 -4.08 -7.49 7.13
N ASP A 58 -4.62 -8.68 7.40
CA ASP A 58 -4.72 -9.75 6.39
C ASP A 58 -5.76 -9.46 5.29
N ASP A 59 -6.65 -8.49 5.52
CA ASP A 59 -7.77 -8.12 4.65
C ASP A 59 -7.52 -6.83 3.84
N VAL A 60 -6.25 -6.49 3.61
CA VAL A 60 -5.86 -5.48 2.61
C VAL A 60 -5.51 -6.20 1.31
N TYR A 61 -6.16 -5.80 0.22
CA TYR A 61 -6.05 -6.48 -1.07
C TYR A 61 -5.43 -5.59 -2.14
N VAL A 62 -4.78 -6.19 -3.13
CA VAL A 62 -4.34 -5.51 -4.36
C VAL A 62 -5.38 -5.74 -5.44
N LYS A 63 -5.97 -4.64 -5.93
CA LYS A 63 -6.98 -4.63 -7.01
C LYS A 63 -6.31 -4.61 -8.37
N ASP A 64 -5.43 -3.64 -8.55
CA ASP A 64 -4.61 -3.48 -9.74
C ASP A 64 -3.16 -3.31 -9.27
N GLY A 65 -2.31 -4.18 -9.77
CA GLY A 65 -0.88 -4.10 -9.59
C GLY A 65 -0.31 -4.21 -10.99
N THR A 66 -0.05 -3.09 -11.65
CA THR A 66 0.74 -3.11 -12.87
C THR A 66 2.17 -3.48 -12.50
N TYR A 67 2.39 -4.79 -12.34
CA TYR A 67 3.67 -5.47 -12.22
C TYR A 67 4.38 -5.43 -13.57
N THR A 68 4.78 -4.25 -14.05
CA THR A 68 5.78 -4.19 -15.12
C THR A 68 7.13 -4.37 -14.44
N GLY A 69 7.68 -5.59 -14.59
CA GLY A 69 8.94 -6.03 -14.02
C GLY A 69 10.19 -5.42 -14.64
#